data_AF-A0AAW4Y902-F1
#
_entry.id   AF-A0AAW4Y902-F1
#
_cell.length_a   1.000
_cell.length_b   1.000
_cell.length_c   1.000
_cell.angle_alpha   90.00
_cell.angle_beta   90.00
_cell.angle_gamma   90.00
#
_symmetry.space_group_name_H-M   'P 1'
#
loop_
_entity.id
_entity.type
_entity.pdbx_description
1 polymer ?
#
loop_
_entity_poly.entity_id
_entity_poly.type
_entity_poly.pdbx_seq_one_letter_code
_entity_poly.pdbx_strand_id
1 'polypeptide(L)'
;MEENKLKFNLQFFADQPDDPEEPGEDGIKGNLDKKENGEGTEITFTPEQQKKVDEILERRVAHEKKKADEYAKEKAEEAAKLAKMNKDQKAEYEREKLEVELKQLRAEKALNEMRSEARVMFKDKDIDVSDELLDIVVSDSAETTKNNVDNLTKILDEMVQKKVQETLRQNSPKSFSKSGLSRDEILAIKDDSERQNAIAQNMHLFN
;
A
#
# COMPACT_ATOMS: atom_id res chain seq x y z
N MET A 1 -17.48 -1.81 -63.40
CA MET A 1 -16.65 -1.94 -62.18
C MET A 1 -16.20 -0.53 -61.85
N GLU A 2 -16.86 0.06 -60.87
CA GLU A 2 -16.73 1.48 -60.52
C GLU A 2 -15.41 1.76 -59.79
N GLU A 3 -14.75 2.83 -60.20
CA GLU A 3 -13.53 3.35 -59.60
C GLU A 3 -13.83 3.94 -58.21
N ASN A 4 -13.37 3.28 -57.15
CA ASN A 4 -13.29 3.89 -55.82
C ASN A 4 -12.14 4.90 -55.78
N LYS A 5 -12.38 6.10 -56.30
CA LYS A 5 -11.57 7.29 -56.04
C LYS A 5 -11.78 7.71 -54.57
N LEU A 6 -10.77 7.55 -53.73
CA LEU A 6 -10.75 8.10 -52.37
C LEU A 6 -11.01 9.61 -52.46
N LYS A 7 -12.21 10.04 -52.02
CA LYS A 7 -12.51 11.45 -51.74
C LYS A 7 -11.81 11.80 -50.44
N PHE A 8 -10.67 12.48 -50.52
CA PHE A 8 -10.04 13.08 -49.36
C PHE A 8 -10.87 14.29 -48.94
N ASN A 9 -11.60 14.17 -47.82
CA ASN A 9 -12.26 15.29 -47.16
C ASN A 9 -11.21 16.16 -46.47
N LEU A 10 -10.70 17.17 -47.17
CA LEU A 10 -9.70 18.13 -46.69
C LEU A 10 -10.26 19.15 -45.67
N GLN A 11 -11.47 18.95 -45.15
CA GLN A 11 -12.14 19.86 -44.21
C GLN A 11 -11.87 19.59 -42.73
N PHE A 12 -11.00 18.63 -42.40
CA PHE A 12 -10.76 18.24 -41.00
C PHE A 12 -9.75 19.12 -40.23
N PHE A 13 -9.37 20.27 -40.77
CA PHE A 13 -8.45 21.23 -40.12
C PHE A 13 -9.08 22.60 -39.81
N ALA A 14 -10.39 22.76 -39.98
CA ALA A 14 -11.06 24.04 -39.78
C ALA A 14 -12.16 24.02 -38.69
N ASP A 15 -12.00 23.23 -37.63
CA ASP A 15 -12.85 23.33 -36.43
C ASP A 15 -11.99 23.39 -35.17
N GLN A 16 -11.71 24.60 -34.71
CA GLN A 16 -11.75 24.94 -33.28
C GLN A 16 -12.84 26.00 -33.13
N PRO A 17 -13.83 25.82 -32.25
CA PRO A 17 -14.83 26.85 -31.98
C PRO A 17 -14.30 27.77 -30.88
N ASP A 18 -14.34 29.08 -31.12
CA ASP A 18 -14.77 30.10 -30.16
C ASP A 18 -14.96 31.43 -30.94
N ASP A 19 -16.10 32.07 -30.68
CA ASP A 19 -16.85 33.08 -31.47
C ASP A 19 -16.28 34.53 -31.37
N PRO A 20 -16.96 35.60 -31.86
CA PRO A 20 -16.92 36.23 -33.19
C PRO A 20 -16.31 37.66 -33.22
N GLU A 21 -15.79 38.12 -34.37
CA GLU A 21 -15.79 39.54 -34.80
C GLU A 21 -15.32 39.70 -36.28
N GLU A 22 -16.17 40.28 -37.12
CA GLU A 22 -15.95 40.72 -38.53
C GLU A 22 -15.13 42.05 -38.60
N PRO A 23 -14.81 42.65 -39.78
CA PRO A 23 -14.66 42.15 -41.16
C PRO A 23 -13.36 42.68 -41.85
N GLY A 24 -13.06 42.20 -43.06
CA GLY A 24 -12.03 42.79 -43.93
C GLY A 24 -12.15 42.32 -45.38
N GLU A 25 -12.64 43.22 -46.23
CA GLU A 25 -12.91 43.09 -47.67
C GLU A 25 -11.66 42.93 -48.56
N ASP A 26 -11.95 42.73 -49.85
CA ASP A 26 -11.13 42.80 -51.07
C ASP A 26 -10.52 41.45 -51.52
N GLY A 27 -11.16 40.72 -52.43
CA GLY A 27 -11.30 41.10 -53.85
C GLY A 27 -10.06 40.59 -54.59
N ILE A 28 -10.13 39.56 -55.46
CA ILE A 28 -10.45 39.72 -56.89
C ILE A 28 -10.76 38.34 -57.48
N LYS A 29 -11.84 38.28 -58.25
CA LYS A 29 -12.23 37.17 -59.13
C LYS A 29 -11.25 37.06 -60.30
N GLY A 30 -10.82 35.84 -60.60
CA GLY A 30 -10.14 35.49 -61.85
C GLY A 30 -10.49 34.07 -62.26
N ASN A 31 -11.64 33.91 -62.94
CA ASN A 31 -11.92 32.71 -63.72
C ASN A 31 -11.07 32.77 -64.99
N LEU A 32 -10.33 31.70 -65.31
CA LEU A 32 -9.81 31.44 -66.65
C LEU A 32 -9.66 29.93 -66.82
N ASP A 33 -10.74 29.34 -67.32
CA ASP A 33 -10.73 28.15 -68.17
C ASP A 33 -9.49 28.14 -69.06
N LYS A 34 -8.64 27.13 -68.89
CA LYS A 34 -7.72 26.70 -69.95
C LYS A 34 -8.02 25.24 -70.29
N LYS A 35 -8.92 25.07 -71.26
CA LYS A 35 -8.97 23.88 -72.11
C LYS A 35 -7.68 23.86 -72.93
N GLU A 36 -6.86 22.84 -72.73
CA GLU A 36 -5.94 22.37 -73.77
C GLU A 36 -6.19 20.86 -73.92
N ASN A 37 -7.04 20.54 -74.90
CA ASN A 37 -6.99 19.29 -75.64
C ASN A 37 -5.60 19.20 -76.28
N GLY A 38 -4.68 18.48 -75.64
CA GLY A 38 -3.49 17.97 -76.31
C GLY A 38 -3.84 16.62 -76.90
N GLU A 39 -4.09 16.59 -78.21
CA GLU A 39 -4.10 15.36 -79.00
C GLU A 39 -2.85 14.55 -78.64
N GLY A 40 -3.05 13.31 -78.19
CA GLY A 40 -1.98 12.40 -77.85
C GLY A 40 -1.21 12.04 -79.11
N THR A 41 -0.22 12.87 -79.46
CA THR A 41 0.90 12.43 -80.29
C THR A 41 1.52 11.24 -79.58
N GLU A 42 1.38 10.06 -80.17
CA GLU A 42 2.00 8.83 -79.71
C GLU A 42 3.53 9.06 -79.70
N ILE A 43 4.09 9.31 -78.51
CA ILE A 43 5.52 9.50 -78.34
C ILE A 43 6.16 8.12 -78.54
N THR A 44 6.63 7.86 -79.76
CA THR A 44 7.32 6.61 -80.09
C THR A 44 8.80 6.76 -79.74
N PHE A 45 9.23 6.03 -78.72
CA PHE A 45 10.63 5.95 -78.36
C PHE A 45 11.35 4.97 -79.29
N THR A 46 12.58 5.31 -79.67
CA THR A 46 13.45 4.33 -80.32
C THR A 46 13.74 3.18 -79.34
N PRO A 47 14.03 1.95 -79.82
CA PRO A 47 14.27 0.78 -78.95
C PRO A 47 15.37 1.00 -77.89
N GLU A 48 16.37 1.83 -78.22
CA GLU A 48 17.46 2.23 -77.30
C GLU A 48 16.98 3.17 -76.19
N GLN A 49 16.05 4.08 -76.49
CA GLN A 49 15.49 5.01 -75.51
C GLN A 49 14.53 4.29 -74.56
N GLN A 50 13.74 3.33 -75.07
CA GLN A 50 12.85 2.51 -74.23
C GLN A 50 13.66 1.70 -73.20
N LYS A 51 14.76 1.06 -73.61
CA LYS A 51 15.65 0.34 -72.68
C LYS A 51 16.21 1.22 -71.56
N LYS A 52 16.61 2.46 -71.87
CA LYS A 52 17.11 3.41 -70.85
C LYS A 52 16.00 3.84 -69.89
N VAL A 53 14.77 4.01 -70.38
CA VAL A 53 13.61 4.34 -69.54
C VAL A 53 13.25 3.18 -68.62
N ASP A 54 13.25 1.95 -69.14
CA ASP A 54 12.97 0.74 -68.37
C ASP A 54 14.03 0.55 -67.26
N GLU A 55 15.32 0.78 -67.56
CA GLU A 55 16.40 0.70 -66.56
C GLU A 55 16.26 1.77 -65.44
N ILE A 56 15.84 2.98 -65.80
CA ILE A 56 15.58 4.05 -64.82
C ILE A 56 14.35 3.72 -63.96
N LEU A 57 13.30 3.17 -64.57
CA LEU A 57 12.09 2.74 -63.87
C LEU A 57 12.39 1.58 -62.92
N GLU A 58 13.11 0.55 -63.35
CA GLU A 58 13.53 -0.55 -62.49
C GLU A 58 14.36 -0.05 -61.31
N ARG A 59 15.31 0.86 -61.55
CA ARG A 59 16.13 1.46 -60.48
C ARG A 59 15.29 2.27 -59.50
N ARG A 60 14.30 3.04 -59.98
CA ARG A 60 13.40 3.83 -59.14
C ARG A 60 12.45 2.93 -58.33
N VAL A 61 11.87 1.91 -58.95
CA VAL A 61 11.01 0.93 -58.27
C VAL A 61 11.78 0.12 -57.24
N ALA A 62 13.00 -0.31 -57.54
CA ALA A 62 13.86 -1.01 -56.59
C ALA A 62 14.19 -0.13 -55.38
N HIS A 63 14.49 1.15 -55.61
CA HIS A 63 14.76 2.10 -54.54
C HIS A 63 13.50 2.43 -53.71
N GLU A 64 12.33 2.58 -54.33
CA GLU A 64 11.06 2.76 -53.63
C GLU A 64 10.67 1.54 -52.80
N LYS A 65 10.81 0.32 -53.35
CA LYS A 65 10.57 -0.92 -52.60
C LYS A 65 11.49 -1.02 -51.40
N LYS A 66 12.78 -0.75 -51.58
CA LYS A 66 13.75 -0.78 -50.48
C LYS A 66 13.39 0.21 -49.37
N LYS A 67 13.00 1.45 -49.72
CA LYS A 67 12.53 2.45 -48.76
C LYS A 67 11.23 2.05 -48.07
N ALA A 68 10.29 1.46 -48.80
CA ALA A 68 9.04 0.97 -48.23
C ALA A 68 9.27 -0.18 -47.25
N ASP A 69 10.17 -1.11 -47.59
CA ASP A 69 10.54 -2.23 -46.72
C ASP A 69 11.29 -1.76 -45.46
N GLU A 70 12.20 -0.81 -45.59
CA GLU A 70 12.90 -0.19 -44.45
C GLU A 70 11.92 0.53 -43.53
N TYR A 71 11.03 1.36 -44.09
CA TYR A 71 10.00 2.06 -43.32
C TYR A 71 9.02 1.09 -42.63
N ALA A 72 8.60 0.02 -43.32
CA ALA A 72 7.74 -1.01 -42.75
C ALA A 72 8.42 -1.75 -41.60
N LYS A 73 9.72 -2.06 -41.73
CA LYS A 73 10.52 -2.67 -40.66
C LYS A 73 10.68 -1.75 -39.46
N GLU A 74 11.04 -0.47 -39.66
CA GLU A 74 11.15 0.50 -38.58
C GLU A 74 9.83 0.68 -37.83
N LYS A 75 8.71 0.78 -38.56
CA LYS A 75 7.38 0.87 -37.93
C LYS A 75 7.00 -0.40 -37.16
N ALA A 76 7.35 -1.58 -37.67
CA ALA A 76 7.11 -2.83 -36.97
C ALA A 76 7.98 -2.96 -35.71
N GLU A 77 9.24 -2.54 -35.76
CA GLU A 77 10.16 -2.55 -34.62
C GLU A 77 9.77 -1.53 -33.55
N GLU A 78 9.37 -0.32 -33.94
CA GLU A 78 8.87 0.71 -33.03
C GLU A 78 7.60 0.24 -32.31
N ALA A 79 6.63 -0.32 -33.05
CA ALA A 79 5.41 -0.88 -32.49
C ALA A 79 5.69 -2.10 -31.59
N ALA A 80 6.61 -2.98 -31.99
CA ALA A 80 7.02 -4.13 -31.19
C ALA A 80 7.73 -3.70 -29.91
N LYS A 81 8.58 -2.67 -29.95
CA LYS A 81 9.27 -2.11 -28.79
C LYS A 81 8.29 -1.44 -27.83
N LEU A 82 7.33 -0.68 -28.34
CA LEU A 82 6.26 -0.08 -27.53
C LEU A 82 5.38 -1.16 -26.88
N ALA A 83 4.97 -2.18 -27.63
CA ALA A 83 4.17 -3.29 -27.11
C ALA A 83 4.95 -4.15 -26.12
N LYS A 84 6.25 -4.38 -26.37
CA LYS A 84 7.14 -5.13 -25.48
C LYS A 84 7.41 -4.37 -24.19
N MET A 85 7.70 -3.07 -24.23
CA MET A 85 7.82 -2.25 -23.02
C MET A 85 6.55 -2.33 -22.17
N ASN A 86 5.37 -2.18 -22.78
CA ASN A 86 4.11 -2.24 -22.05
C ASN A 86 3.84 -3.64 -21.45
N LYS A 87 4.15 -4.72 -22.20
CA LYS A 87 4.04 -6.10 -21.71
C LYS A 87 5.04 -6.42 -20.61
N ASP A 88 6.31 -6.04 -20.77
CA ASP A 88 7.38 -6.30 -19.82
C ASP A 88 7.14 -5.52 -18.51
N GLN A 89 6.74 -4.24 -18.60
CA GLN A 89 6.36 -3.43 -17.43
C GLN A 89 5.17 -4.04 -16.68
N LYS A 90 4.14 -4.49 -17.41
CA LYS A 90 2.98 -5.16 -16.80
C LYS A 90 3.37 -6.48 -16.16
N ALA A 91 4.21 -7.27 -16.81
CA ALA A 91 4.71 -8.54 -16.29
C ALA A 91 5.61 -8.35 -15.06
N GLU A 92 6.44 -7.31 -15.03
CA GLU A 92 7.26 -6.93 -13.87
C GLU A 92 6.38 -6.51 -12.69
N TYR A 93 5.36 -5.68 -12.91
CA TYR A 93 4.42 -5.30 -11.86
C TYR A 93 3.65 -6.49 -11.31
N GLU A 94 3.17 -7.39 -12.17
CA GLU A 94 2.50 -8.63 -11.75
C GLU A 94 3.45 -9.54 -10.97
N ARG A 95 4.71 -9.67 -11.42
CA ARG A 95 5.75 -10.43 -10.70
C ARG A 95 6.05 -9.83 -9.33
N GLU A 96 6.24 -8.51 -9.25
CA GLU A 96 6.55 -7.81 -8.01
C GLU A 96 5.40 -7.98 -7.02
N LYS A 97 4.16 -7.80 -7.48
CA LYS A 97 2.96 -8.03 -6.67
C LYS A 97 2.90 -9.47 -6.14
N LEU A 98 3.14 -10.46 -7.00
CA LEU A 98 3.20 -11.87 -6.59
C LEU A 98 4.34 -12.13 -5.60
N GLU A 99 5.50 -11.50 -5.77
CA GLU A 99 6.64 -11.67 -4.87
C GLU A 99 6.35 -11.06 -3.49
N VAL A 100 5.70 -9.90 -3.44
CA VAL A 100 5.25 -9.27 -2.19
C VAL A 100 4.23 -10.15 -1.48
N GLU A 101 3.23 -10.65 -2.21
CA GLU A 101 2.22 -11.56 -1.65
C GLU A 101 2.86 -12.86 -1.12
N LEU A 102 3.81 -13.44 -1.86
CA LEU A 102 4.55 -14.61 -1.41
C LEU A 102 5.41 -14.32 -0.18
N LYS A 103 6.05 -13.14 -0.08
CA LYS A 103 6.80 -12.74 1.10
C LYS A 103 5.88 -12.56 2.30
N GLN A 104 4.72 -11.91 2.12
CA GLN A 104 3.72 -11.74 3.18
C GLN A 104 3.19 -13.08 3.68
N LEU A 105 2.79 -13.97 2.78
CA LEU A 105 2.33 -15.32 3.13
C LEU A 105 3.40 -16.14 3.85
N ARG A 106 4.67 -16.05 3.40
CA ARG A 106 5.78 -16.73 4.08
C ARG A 106 6.05 -16.14 5.47
N ALA A 107 5.99 -14.82 5.61
CA ALA A 107 6.16 -14.15 6.90
C ALA A 107 5.03 -14.53 7.86
N GLU A 108 3.77 -14.51 7.41
CA GLU A 108 2.63 -14.91 8.21
C GLU A 108 2.71 -16.38 8.64
N LYS A 109 3.13 -17.27 7.73
CA LYS A 109 3.36 -18.67 8.07
C LYS A 109 4.47 -18.82 9.12
N ALA A 110 5.59 -18.13 8.97
CA ALA A 110 6.68 -18.16 9.94
C ALA A 110 6.20 -17.66 11.31
N LEU A 111 5.49 -16.54 11.36
CA LEU A 111 4.90 -16.02 12.61
C LEU A 111 3.92 -17.02 13.24
N ASN A 112 3.08 -17.68 12.45
CA ASN A 112 2.17 -18.71 12.96
C ASN A 112 2.89 -19.94 13.52
N GLU A 113 3.97 -20.38 12.89
CA GLU A 113 4.83 -21.45 13.42
C GLU A 113 5.45 -21.01 14.75
N MET A 114 6.00 -19.78 14.82
CA MET A 114 6.57 -19.22 16.06
C MET A 114 5.52 -19.08 17.16
N ARG A 115 4.29 -18.66 16.84
CA ARG A 115 3.15 -18.60 17.78
C ARG A 115 2.84 -19.97 18.36
N SER A 116 2.83 -21.00 17.52
CA SER A 116 2.62 -22.37 17.97
C SER A 116 3.73 -22.83 18.91
N GLU A 117 4.99 -22.54 18.59
CA GLU A 117 6.14 -22.86 19.46
C GLU A 117 6.08 -22.10 20.79
N ALA A 118 5.81 -20.80 20.77
CA ALA A 118 5.65 -19.99 21.98
C ALA A 118 4.50 -20.51 22.85
N ARG A 119 3.37 -20.91 22.25
CA ARG A 119 2.26 -21.53 22.96
C ARG A 119 2.67 -22.84 23.64
N VAL A 120 3.49 -23.67 22.99
CA VAL A 120 4.05 -24.88 23.61
C VAL A 120 4.96 -24.51 24.78
N MET A 121 5.84 -23.51 24.62
CA MET A 121 6.72 -23.06 25.71
C MET A 121 5.96 -22.52 26.93
N PHE A 122 4.83 -21.84 26.74
CA PHE A 122 3.98 -21.41 27.85
C PHE A 122 3.23 -22.58 28.50
N LYS A 123 2.73 -23.53 27.70
CA LYS A 123 2.12 -24.76 28.22
C LYS A 123 3.09 -25.60 29.04
N ASP A 124 4.36 -25.67 28.64
CA ASP A 124 5.41 -26.36 29.41
C ASP A 124 5.63 -25.72 30.79
N LYS A 125 5.23 -24.46 30.97
CA LYS A 125 5.26 -23.75 32.25
C LYS A 125 3.90 -23.73 32.97
N ASP A 126 2.94 -24.54 32.52
CA ASP A 126 1.56 -24.59 33.02
C ASP A 126 0.80 -23.24 32.92
N ILE A 127 1.18 -22.38 31.96
CA ILE A 127 0.50 -21.11 31.69
C ILE A 127 -0.33 -21.24 30.41
N ASP A 128 -1.65 -21.09 30.52
CA ASP A 128 -2.51 -20.96 29.34
C ASP A 128 -2.57 -19.49 28.90
N VAL A 129 -2.18 -19.24 27.66
CA VAL A 129 -2.00 -17.88 27.11
C VAL A 129 -2.95 -17.64 25.94
N SER A 130 -3.56 -16.46 25.91
CA SER A 130 -4.40 -16.03 24.79
C SER A 130 -3.56 -15.66 23.56
N ASP A 131 -4.20 -15.71 22.40
CA ASP A 131 -3.56 -15.40 21.11
C ASP A 131 -3.05 -13.95 21.05
N GLU A 132 -3.75 -13.02 21.73
CA GLU A 132 -3.34 -11.63 21.88
C GLU A 132 -2.00 -11.49 22.61
N LEU A 133 -1.75 -12.32 23.63
CA LEU A 133 -0.48 -12.30 24.36
C LEU A 133 0.65 -12.91 23.51
N LEU A 134 0.34 -13.95 22.73
CA LEU A 134 1.30 -14.56 21.81
C LEU A 134 1.75 -13.57 20.74
N ASP A 135 0.84 -12.74 20.22
CA ASP A 135 1.16 -11.70 19.23
C ASP A 135 2.16 -10.65 19.76
N ILE A 136 2.12 -10.38 21.06
CA ILE A 136 3.05 -9.42 21.70
C ILE A 136 4.43 -10.05 21.93
N VAL A 137 4.47 -11.37 22.18
CA VAL A 137 5.68 -12.09 22.58
C VAL A 137 6.45 -12.61 21.36
N VAL A 138 5.74 -12.99 20.31
CA VAL A 138 6.29 -13.51 19.06
C VAL A 138 6.93 -12.39 18.24
N SER A 139 8.12 -12.66 17.75
CA SER A 139 8.92 -11.74 16.94
C SER A 139 9.54 -12.49 15.77
N ASP A 140 10.15 -11.77 14.83
CA ASP A 140 10.72 -12.35 13.60
C ASP A 140 11.85 -13.38 13.85
N SER A 141 12.38 -13.47 15.08
CA SER A 141 13.40 -14.42 15.48
C SER A 141 12.94 -15.35 16.61
N ALA A 142 13.34 -16.62 16.51
CA ALA A 142 13.06 -17.65 17.51
C ALA A 142 13.68 -17.31 18.87
N GLU A 143 14.91 -16.80 18.85
CA GLU A 143 15.68 -16.52 20.05
C GLU A 143 15.11 -15.33 20.81
N THR A 144 14.67 -14.30 20.09
CA THR A 144 13.97 -13.15 20.69
C THR A 144 12.62 -13.56 21.25
N THR A 145 11.85 -14.38 20.52
CA THR A 145 10.56 -14.91 21.01
C THR A 145 10.75 -15.72 22.31
N LYS A 146 11.73 -16.61 22.37
CA LYS A 146 12.05 -17.39 23.58
C LYS A 146 12.44 -16.48 24.75
N ASN A 147 13.31 -15.51 24.53
CA ASN A 147 13.71 -14.56 25.57
C ASN A 147 12.52 -13.74 26.07
N ASN A 148 11.60 -13.34 25.18
CA ASN A 148 10.37 -12.64 25.54
C ASN A 148 9.45 -13.52 26.40
N VAL A 149 9.26 -14.80 26.03
CA VAL A 149 8.49 -15.79 26.82
C VAL A 149 9.09 -15.91 28.22
N ASP A 150 10.41 -16.10 28.32
CA ASP A 150 11.10 -16.27 29.60
C ASP A 150 11.02 -15.03 30.49
N ASN A 151 11.20 -13.84 29.92
CA ASN A 151 11.10 -12.58 30.65
C ASN A 151 9.67 -12.33 31.13
N LEU A 152 8.67 -12.56 30.27
CA LEU A 152 7.27 -12.38 30.63
C LEU A 152 6.86 -13.34 31.74
N THR A 153 7.27 -14.61 31.66
CA THR A 153 7.00 -15.60 32.71
C THR A 153 7.52 -15.11 34.06
N LYS A 154 8.77 -14.65 34.13
CA LYS A 154 9.37 -14.14 35.38
C LYS A 154 8.60 -12.96 35.96
N ILE A 155 8.28 -11.99 35.12
CA ILE A 155 7.54 -10.80 35.55
C ILE A 155 6.13 -11.18 36.03
N LEU A 156 5.47 -12.12 35.34
CA LEU A 156 4.16 -12.62 35.74
C LEU A 156 4.24 -13.31 37.10
N ASP A 157 5.20 -14.20 37.31
CA ASP A 157 5.40 -14.89 38.59
C ASP A 157 5.63 -13.89 39.73
N GLU A 158 6.48 -12.88 39.52
CA GLU A 158 6.72 -11.83 40.51
C GLU A 158 5.45 -11.02 40.84
N MET A 159 4.69 -10.63 39.82
CA MET A 159 3.43 -9.90 39.99
C MET A 159 2.37 -10.75 40.70
N VAL A 160 2.22 -12.01 40.32
CA VAL A 160 1.30 -12.95 40.95
C VAL A 160 1.71 -13.18 42.41
N GLN A 161 2.99 -13.42 42.70
CA GLN A 161 3.49 -13.55 44.07
C GLN A 161 3.20 -12.31 44.90
N LYS A 162 3.47 -11.11 44.36
CA LYS A 162 3.18 -9.85 45.06
C LYS A 162 1.69 -9.69 45.32
N LYS A 163 0.84 -9.99 44.33
CA LYS A 163 -0.62 -9.90 44.48
C LYS A 163 -1.13 -10.93 45.49
N VAL A 164 -0.64 -12.15 45.44
CA VAL A 164 -0.95 -13.21 46.41
C VAL A 164 -0.54 -12.75 47.81
N GLN A 165 0.67 -12.22 48.00
CA GLN A 165 1.10 -11.65 49.28
C GLN A 165 0.20 -10.50 49.75
N GLU A 166 -0.21 -9.59 48.87
CA GLU A 166 -1.16 -8.52 49.20
C GLU A 166 -2.53 -9.07 49.59
N THR A 167 -3.03 -10.13 48.93
CA THR A 167 -4.31 -10.76 49.28
C THR A 167 -4.23 -11.61 50.54
N LEU A 168 -3.09 -12.29 50.79
CA LEU A 168 -2.82 -13.07 52.00
C LEU A 168 -2.56 -12.19 53.21
N ARG A 169 -2.12 -10.94 52.99
CA ARG A 169 -2.25 -9.86 53.98
C ARG A 169 -3.74 -9.58 54.14
N GLN A 170 -4.44 -10.50 54.81
CA GLN A 170 -5.75 -10.26 55.37
C GLN A 170 -5.70 -8.89 56.04
N ASN A 171 -6.69 -8.04 55.76
CA ASN A 171 -6.90 -6.79 56.48
C ASN A 171 -6.66 -7.10 57.96
N SER A 172 -5.63 -6.48 58.55
CA SER A 172 -5.30 -6.69 59.95
C SER A 172 -6.61 -6.63 60.72
N PRO A 173 -6.94 -7.65 61.54
CA PRO A 173 -8.22 -7.67 62.25
C PRO A 173 -8.38 -6.29 62.85
N LYS A 174 -9.48 -5.59 62.50
CA LYS A 174 -9.72 -4.20 62.93
C LYS A 174 -9.27 -4.18 64.37
N SER A 175 -8.14 -3.50 64.64
CA SER A 175 -7.65 -3.34 66.00
C SER A 175 -8.88 -2.93 66.75
N PHE A 176 -9.26 -3.73 67.76
CA PHE A 176 -10.39 -3.42 68.60
C PHE A 176 -9.95 -2.14 69.30
N SER A 177 -10.15 -0.99 68.64
CA SER A 177 -9.95 0.31 69.22
C SER A 177 -10.92 0.26 70.38
N LYS A 178 -10.37 0.10 71.60
CA LYS A 178 -11.14 0.24 72.81
C LYS A 178 -11.81 1.60 72.68
N SER A 179 -13.07 1.60 72.29
CA SER A 179 -13.94 2.76 72.16
C SER A 179 -14.38 3.20 73.56
N GLY A 180 -13.43 3.20 74.50
CA GLY A 180 -13.60 3.45 75.91
C GLY A 180 -12.36 4.16 76.41
N LEU A 181 -12.58 5.18 77.25
CA LEU A 181 -11.53 5.98 77.86
C LEU A 181 -10.47 5.06 78.49
N SER A 182 -9.20 5.32 78.19
CA SER A 182 -8.08 4.63 78.82
C SER A 182 -7.95 5.02 80.30
N ARG A 183 -7.25 4.19 81.09
CA ARG A 183 -6.99 4.46 82.52
C ARG A 183 -6.37 5.86 82.72
N ASP A 184 -5.44 6.24 81.86
CA ASP A 184 -4.72 7.51 81.95
C ASP A 184 -5.61 8.70 81.58
N GLU A 185 -6.49 8.54 80.57
CA GLU A 185 -7.49 9.57 80.22
C GLU A 185 -8.50 9.77 81.35
N ILE A 186 -8.90 8.70 82.04
CA ILE A 186 -9.78 8.78 83.21
C ILE A 186 -9.07 9.49 84.36
N LEU A 187 -7.79 9.18 84.62
CA LEU A 187 -7.01 9.82 85.68
C LEU A 187 -6.68 11.29 85.40
N ALA A 188 -6.62 11.69 84.13
CA ALA A 188 -6.39 13.07 83.71
C ALA A 188 -7.62 13.98 83.84
N ILE A 189 -8.81 13.44 84.16
CA ILE A 189 -10.02 14.24 84.41
C ILE A 189 -9.79 15.12 85.64
N LYS A 190 -9.85 16.44 85.44
CA LYS A 190 -9.58 17.46 86.47
C LYS A 190 -10.61 17.48 87.60
N ASP A 191 -11.87 17.18 87.30
CA ASP A 191 -12.94 17.10 88.30
C ASP A 191 -12.90 15.75 89.01
N ASP A 192 -12.77 15.79 90.34
CA ASP A 192 -12.69 14.62 91.20
C ASP A 192 -13.97 13.76 91.16
N SER A 193 -15.14 14.39 91.06
CA SER A 193 -16.43 13.68 91.07
C SER A 193 -16.65 12.95 89.74
N GLU A 194 -16.34 13.63 88.63
CA GLU A 194 -16.44 13.03 87.29
C GLU A 194 -15.40 11.93 87.11
N ARG A 195 -14.18 12.13 87.63
CA ARG A 195 -13.13 11.10 87.63
C ARG A 195 -13.56 9.84 88.37
N GLN A 196 -14.11 9.98 89.58
CA GLN A 196 -14.57 8.82 90.36
C GLN A 196 -15.73 8.08 89.66
N ASN A 197 -16.67 8.81 89.04
CA ASN A 197 -17.76 8.20 88.27
C ASN A 197 -17.21 7.45 87.04
N ALA A 198 -16.26 8.03 86.32
CA ALA A 198 -15.60 7.39 85.19
C ALA A 198 -14.80 6.13 85.60
N ILE A 199 -14.15 6.15 86.77
CA ILE A 199 -13.49 4.97 87.37
C ILE A 199 -14.53 3.89 87.71
N ALA A 200 -15.65 4.26 88.33
CA ALA A 200 -16.71 3.30 88.69
C ALA A 200 -17.35 2.65 87.45
N GLN A 201 -17.59 3.43 86.39
CA GLN A 201 -18.13 2.93 85.12
C GLN A 201 -17.12 2.06 84.36
N ASN A 202 -15.82 2.34 84.50
CA ASN A 202 -14.74 1.61 83.82
C ASN A 202 -13.84 0.86 84.82
N MET A 203 -14.43 0.27 85.86
CA MET A 203 -13.70 -0.41 86.94
C MET A 203 -12.75 -1.51 86.45
N HIS A 204 -13.07 -2.14 85.32
CA HIS A 204 -12.22 -3.12 84.65
C HIS A 204 -10.82 -2.59 84.23
N LEU A 205 -10.61 -1.28 84.20
CA LEU A 205 -9.30 -0.64 83.92
C LEU A 205 -8.47 -0.36 85.19
N PHE A 206 -9.06 -0.53 86.37
CA PHE A 206 -8.48 -0.17 87.67
C PHE A 206 -8.35 -1.34 88.66
N ASN A 207 -8.81 -2.54 88.29
CA ASN A 207 -8.59 -3.78 89.02
C ASN A 207 -7.19 -4.36 88.82
#